data_AF-A0A831XT15-F1
#
_entry.id   AF-A0A831XT15-F1
#
_cell.length_a   1.000
_cell.length_b   1.000
_cell.length_c   1.000
_cell.angle_alpha   90.00
_cell.angle_beta   90.00
_cell.angle_gamma   90.00
#
_symmetry.space_group_name_H-M   'P 1'
#
loop_
_entity.id
_entity.type
_entity.pdbx_description
1 polymer ?
#
loop_
_entity_poly.entity_id
_entity_poly.type
_entity_poly.pdbx_seq_one_letter_code
_entity_poly.pdbx_strand_id
1 'polypeptide(L)'
;MAKTKPGWDGYSLKRRREVPEGLWMACPSCQNMLYRKTVEENLHVCPECDHHFRIDGKERLRQLVDEGSFEEQVAEMTSTDPLAFAAGDTRYADRIQAYKNKG
;
A
#
# COMPACT_ATOMS: atom_id res chain seq x y z
N MET A 1 59.23 22.83 -7.82
CA MET A 1 58.43 22.81 -6.58
C MET A 1 57.14 22.05 -6.86
N ALA A 2 57.03 20.83 -6.35
CA ALA A 2 55.90 19.95 -6.64
C ALA A 2 54.63 20.42 -5.90
N LYS A 3 53.55 20.66 -6.64
CA LYS A 3 52.23 20.96 -6.07
C LYS A 3 51.57 19.64 -5.67
N THR A 4 51.51 19.37 -4.36
CA THR A 4 50.77 18.24 -3.79
C THR A 4 49.27 18.42 -4.08
N LYS A 5 48.65 17.43 -4.71
CA LYS A 5 47.20 17.38 -4.91
C LYS A 5 46.55 17.14 -3.53
N PRO A 6 45.51 17.89 -3.14
CA PRO A 6 44.82 17.63 -1.89
C PRO A 6 44.23 16.22 -1.95
N GLY A 7 44.57 15.41 -0.94
CA GLY A 7 44.10 14.04 -0.81
C GLY A 7 42.59 13.98 -0.62
N TRP A 8 41.98 12.95 -1.20
CA TRP A 8 40.58 12.61 -0.99
C TRP A 8 40.38 12.23 0.49
N ASP A 9 39.73 13.09 1.26
CA ASP A 9 39.53 12.97 2.71
C ASP A 9 38.22 12.25 3.08
N GLY A 10 37.46 11.76 2.10
CA GLY A 10 36.36 10.81 2.30
C GLY A 10 35.13 11.34 3.06
N TYR A 11 35.15 12.56 3.60
CA TYR A 11 34.03 13.11 4.36
C TYR A 11 33.20 14.08 3.49
N SER A 12 32.24 13.51 2.76
CA SER A 12 31.16 14.30 2.17
C SER A 12 30.34 14.97 3.28
N LEU A 13 30.53 16.29 3.48
CA LEU A 13 29.73 17.13 4.40
C LEU A 13 28.25 17.28 3.97
N LYS A 14 27.83 16.67 2.87
CA LYS A 14 26.43 16.67 2.45
C LYS A 14 25.63 15.72 3.33
N ARG A 15 24.57 16.23 3.99
CA ARG A 15 23.56 15.41 4.68
C ARG A 15 23.08 14.30 3.73
N ARG A 16 23.27 13.06 4.15
CA ARG A 16 22.79 11.88 3.42
C ARG A 16 21.27 11.96 3.41
N ARG A 17 20.65 12.05 2.23
CA ARG A 17 19.19 11.97 2.11
C ARG A 17 18.77 10.56 2.53
N GLU A 18 17.86 10.47 3.50
CA GLU A 18 17.26 9.20 3.89
C GLU A 18 16.41 8.68 2.73
N VAL A 19 16.60 7.41 2.39
CA VAL A 19 15.84 6.73 1.35
C VAL A 19 14.50 6.31 1.97
N PRO A 20 13.36 6.66 1.35
CA PRO A 20 12.05 6.23 1.86
C PRO A 20 11.94 4.71 1.94
N GLU A 21 11.35 4.21 3.04
CA GLU A 21 10.98 2.80 3.15
C GLU A 21 9.84 2.45 2.18
N GLY A 22 9.69 1.17 1.83
CA GLY A 22 8.57 0.71 1.00
C GLY A 22 8.70 1.01 -0.50
N LEU A 23 9.86 1.41 -1.00
CA LEU A 23 10.07 1.57 -2.46
C LEU A 23 9.97 0.24 -3.23
N TRP A 24 10.28 -0.87 -2.57
CA TRP A 24 10.32 -2.20 -3.17
C TRP A 24 9.30 -3.14 -2.53
N MET A 25 8.82 -4.10 -3.31
CA MET A 25 7.92 -5.17 -2.86
C MET A 25 8.20 -6.48 -3.60
N ALA A 26 8.05 -7.61 -2.93
CA ALA A 26 8.16 -8.92 -3.57
C ALA A 26 6.81 -9.35 -4.16
N CYS A 27 6.79 -9.89 -5.38
CA CYS A 27 5.60 -10.53 -5.92
C CYS A 27 5.35 -11.87 -5.22
N PRO A 28 4.15 -12.15 -4.67
CA PRO A 28 3.87 -13.44 -4.02
C PRO A 28 3.79 -14.61 -5.01
N SER A 29 3.62 -14.32 -6.31
CA SER A 29 3.50 -15.34 -7.37
C SER A 29 4.86 -15.71 -7.97
N CYS A 30 5.63 -14.73 -8.47
CA CYS A 30 6.91 -14.99 -9.14
C CYS A 30 8.16 -14.67 -8.30
N GLN A 31 7.99 -14.15 -7.07
CA GLN A 31 9.07 -13.81 -6.14
C GLN A 31 10.03 -12.69 -6.59
N ASN A 32 9.79 -12.08 -7.75
CA ASN A 32 10.58 -10.94 -8.22
C ASN A 32 10.42 -9.73 -7.28
N MET A 33 11.52 -9.01 -7.08
CA MET A 33 11.53 -7.72 -6.39
C MET A 33 11.11 -6.62 -7.37
N LEU A 34 9.97 -6.02 -7.11
CA LEU A 34 9.34 -4.99 -7.95
C LEU A 34 9.47 -3.62 -7.30
N TYR A 35 9.65 -2.59 -8.13
CA TYR A 35 9.51 -1.22 -7.68
C TYR A 35 8.02 -0.91 -7.51
N ARG A 36 7.61 -0.52 -6.30
CA ARG A 36 6.21 -0.35 -5.93
C ARG A 36 5.47 0.61 -6.87
N LYS A 37 6.10 1.72 -7.24
CA LYS A 37 5.51 2.72 -8.15
C LYS A 37 5.17 2.13 -9.52
N THR A 38 6.02 1.26 -10.05
CA THR A 38 5.76 0.59 -11.34
C THR A 38 4.56 -0.34 -11.26
N VAL A 39 4.37 -1.01 -10.11
CA VAL A 39 3.19 -1.85 -9.87
C VAL A 39 1.91 -1.00 -9.76
N GLU A 40 1.98 0.14 -9.06
CA GLU A 40 0.86 1.09 -8.93
C GLU A 40 0.46 1.69 -10.29
N GLU A 41 1.43 2.15 -11.09
CA GLU A 41 1.23 2.66 -12.45
C GLU A 41 0.64 1.59 -13.39
N ASN A 42 0.95 0.31 -13.14
CA ASN A 42 0.41 -0.83 -13.87
C ASN A 42 -0.88 -1.40 -13.23
N LEU A 43 -1.68 -0.56 -12.55
CA LEU A 43 -2.96 -0.91 -11.95
C LEU A 43 -2.90 -2.11 -10.98
N HIS A 44 -1.79 -2.18 -10.23
CA HIS A 44 -1.51 -3.23 -9.27
C HIS A 44 -1.45 -4.63 -9.91
N VAL A 45 -0.88 -4.72 -11.12
CA VAL A 45 -0.56 -5.97 -11.81
C VAL A 45 0.95 -6.14 -11.91
N CYS A 46 1.44 -7.33 -11.59
CA CYS A 46 2.85 -7.67 -11.70
C CYS A 46 3.32 -7.60 -13.16
N PRO A 47 4.30 -6.73 -13.50
CA PRO A 47 4.77 -6.59 -14.89
C PRO A 47 5.57 -7.81 -15.38
N GLU A 48 5.95 -8.72 -14.48
CA GLU A 48 6.78 -9.89 -14.78
C GLU A 48 5.96 -11.18 -14.98
N CYS A 49 4.75 -11.27 -14.42
CA CYS A 49 3.98 -12.53 -14.43
C CYS A 49 2.45 -12.35 -14.43
N ASP A 50 1.94 -11.13 -14.60
CA ASP A 50 0.49 -10.81 -14.63
C ASP A 50 -0.30 -11.18 -13.36
N HIS A 51 0.38 -11.45 -12.25
CA HIS A 51 -0.28 -11.60 -10.96
C HIS A 51 -0.96 -10.29 -10.55
N HIS A 52 -2.26 -10.38 -10.26
CA HIS A 52 -3.05 -9.26 -9.79
C HIS A 52 -2.94 -9.16 -8.27
N PHE A 53 -2.36 -8.06 -7.79
CA PHE A 53 -2.26 -7.80 -6.36
C PHE A 53 -3.62 -7.44 -5.78
N ARG A 54 -3.82 -7.76 -4.50
CA ARG A 54 -5.01 -7.32 -3.77
C ARG A 54 -4.96 -5.80 -3.58
N ILE A 55 -6.03 -5.14 -3.98
CA ILE A 55 -6.28 -3.72 -3.70
C ILE A 55 -7.55 -3.58 -2.87
N ASP A 56 -7.69 -2.45 -2.17
CA ASP A 56 -8.92 -2.12 -1.47
C ASP A 56 -10.00 -1.57 -2.43
N GLY A 57 -11.22 -1.41 -1.90
CA GLY A 57 -12.34 -0.91 -2.70
C GLY A 57 -12.15 0.53 -3.18
N LYS A 58 -11.47 1.38 -2.41
CA LYS A 58 -11.24 2.80 -2.77
C LYS A 58 -10.26 2.90 -3.93
N GLU A 59 -9.23 2.08 -3.93
CA GLU A 59 -8.26 2.00 -5.01
C GLU A 59 -8.88 1.46 -6.29
N ARG A 60 -9.67 0.38 -6.20
CA ARG A 60 -10.41 -0.11 -7.37
C ARG A 60 -11.36 0.96 -7.93
N LEU A 61 -12.03 1.70 -7.05
CA LEU A 61 -12.93 2.77 -7.45
C LEU A 61 -12.20 3.85 -8.26
N ARG A 62 -11.06 4.36 -7.75
CA ARG A 62 -10.23 5.35 -8.47
C ARG A 62 -9.79 4.91 -9.86
N GLN A 63 -9.55 3.61 -10.05
CA GLN A 63 -9.13 3.06 -11.34
C GLN A 63 -10.28 2.96 -12.36
N LEU A 64 -11.54 2.96 -11.91
CA LEU A 64 -12.70 2.70 -12.77
C LEU A 64 -13.51 3.96 -13.10
N VAL A 65 -13.51 4.96 -12.22
CA VAL A 65 -14.35 6.16 -12.35
C VAL A 65 -13.51 7.37 -12.73
N ASP A 66 -14.11 8.31 -13.46
CA ASP A 66 -13.46 9.58 -13.79
C ASP A 66 -13.21 10.39 -12.51
N GLU A 67 -12.09 11.12 -12.49
CA GLU A 67 -11.71 11.93 -11.33
C GLU A 67 -12.80 12.95 -10.99
N GLY A 68 -13.23 12.95 -9.72
CA GLY A 68 -14.27 13.83 -9.21
C GLY A 68 -15.71 13.46 -9.61
N SER A 69 -15.92 12.38 -10.36
CA SER A 69 -17.27 11.95 -10.79
C SER A 69 -18.01 11.07 -9.78
N PHE A 70 -17.29 10.49 -8.81
CA PHE A 70 -17.89 9.55 -7.86
C PHE A 70 -18.62 10.26 -6.73
N GLU A 71 -19.90 9.92 -6.58
CA GLU A 71 -20.72 10.30 -5.43
C GLU A 71 -21.05 9.05 -4.60
N GLU A 72 -20.59 9.03 -3.35
CA GLU A 72 -20.84 7.89 -2.46
C GLU A 72 -22.32 7.84 -2.08
N GLN A 73 -22.94 6.68 -2.31
CA GLN A 73 -24.32 6.44 -1.93
C GLN A 73 -24.38 5.65 -0.64
N VAL A 74 -25.28 6.07 0.27
CA VAL A 74 -25.58 5.35 1.52
C VAL A 74 -24.35 5.16 2.43
N ALA A 75 -23.49 6.17 2.53
CA ALA A 75 -22.25 6.16 3.31
C ALA A 75 -22.44 5.76 4.79
N GLU A 76 -23.61 6.06 5.37
CA GLU A 76 -23.94 5.76 6.77
C GLU A 76 -24.42 4.31 6.99
N MET A 77 -24.48 3.47 5.95
CA MET A 77 -24.90 2.08 6.09
C MET A 77 -23.89 1.28 6.91
N THR A 78 -24.36 0.61 7.95
CA THR A 78 -23.54 -0.25 8.80
C THR A 78 -24.20 -1.61 9.02
N SER A 79 -23.38 -2.64 9.19
CA SER A 79 -23.82 -3.94 9.67
C SER A 79 -24.43 -3.85 11.07
N THR A 80 -25.46 -4.64 11.32
CA THR A 80 -26.11 -4.85 12.62
C THR A 80 -26.05 -6.35 12.99
N ASP A 81 -26.49 -6.72 14.18
CA ASP A 81 -26.48 -8.11 14.67
C ASP A 81 -27.86 -8.54 15.19
N PRO A 82 -28.87 -8.72 14.31
CA PRO A 82 -30.22 -9.09 14.73
C PRO A 82 -30.33 -10.51 15.30
N LEU A 83 -29.34 -11.37 15.03
CA LEU A 83 -29.32 -12.77 15.49
C LEU A 83 -28.54 -12.94 16.80
N ALA A 84 -27.91 -11.88 17.33
CA ALA A 84 -26.95 -11.95 18.43
C ALA A 84 -25.90 -13.06 18.21
N PHE A 85 -25.39 -13.15 16.98
CA PHE A 85 -24.62 -14.31 16.53
C PHE A 85 -23.26 -14.40 17.24
N ALA A 86 -22.90 -15.61 17.65
CA ALA A 86 -21.60 -15.93 18.22
C ALA A 86 -20.97 -17.13 17.51
N ALA A 87 -19.68 -17.02 17.19
CA ALA A 87 -18.88 -18.12 16.65
C ALA A 87 -17.77 -18.46 17.65
N GLY A 88 -18.00 -19.50 18.46
CA GLY A 88 -17.17 -19.79 19.64
C GLY A 88 -17.26 -18.64 20.65
N ASP A 89 -16.11 -18.17 21.14
CA ASP A 89 -16.03 -17.08 22.14
C ASP A 89 -16.12 -15.68 21.52
N THR A 90 -16.27 -15.56 20.20
CA THR A 90 -16.33 -14.25 19.52
C THR A 90 -17.74 -13.90 19.09
N ARG A 91 -18.25 -12.75 19.56
CA ARG A 91 -19.55 -12.22 19.12
C ARG A 91 -19.41 -11.47 17.79
N TYR A 92 -20.44 -11.52 16.96
CA TYR A 92 -20.43 -10.81 15.69
C TYR A 92 -20.33 -9.29 15.87
N ALA A 93 -21.01 -8.74 16.88
CA ALA A 93 -20.87 -7.32 17.28
C ALA A 93 -19.41 -6.90 17.51
N ASP A 94 -18.60 -7.73 18.18
CA ASP A 94 -17.18 -7.44 18.42
C ASP A 94 -16.36 -7.43 17.12
N ARG A 95 -16.71 -8.34 16.19
CA ARG A 95 -16.09 -8.36 14.85
C ARG A 95 -16.42 -7.11 14.06
N ILE A 96 -17.68 -6.66 14.07
CA ILE A 96 -18.08 -5.41 13.39
C ILE A 96 -17.21 -4.26 13.90
N GLN A 97 -17.06 -4.11 15.21
CA GLN A 97 -16.23 -3.05 15.79
C GLN A 97 -14.75 -3.18 15.40
N ALA A 98 -14.21 -4.41 15.44
CA ALA A 98 -12.82 -4.66 15.05
C ALA A 98 -12.55 -4.31 13.58
N TYR A 99 -13.48 -4.59 12.67
CA TYR A 99 -13.34 -4.23 11.26
C TYR A 99 -13.48 -2.72 11.01
N LYS A 100 -14.36 -2.03 11.73
CA LYS A 100 -14.46 -0.56 11.67
C LYS A 100 -13.16 0.13 12.07
N ASN A 101 -12.44 -0.44 13.05
CA ASN A 101 -11.16 0.11 13.53
C ASN A 101 -9.95 -0.27 12.65
N LYS A 102 -10.12 -1.22 11.72
CA LYS A 102 -9.05 -1.67 10.80
C LYS A 102 -8.97 -0.85 9.51
N GLY A 103 -9.93 0.05 9.29
CA GLY A 103 -10.01 0.93 8.12
C GLY A 103 -8.94 2.01 8.12
#